data_AF-A0A7J9H4R8-F1
#
_entry.id   AF-A0A7J9H4R8-F1
#
_cell.length_a   1.000
_cell.length_b   1.000
_cell.length_c   1.000
_cell.angle_alpha   90.00
_cell.angle_beta   90.00
_cell.angle_gamma   90.00
#
_symmetry.space_group_name_H-M   'P 1'
#
loop_
_entity.id
_entity.type
_entity.pdbx_description
1 polymer ?
#
loop_
_entity_poly.entity_id
_entity_poly.type
_entity_poly.pdbx_seq_one_letter_code
_entity_poly.pdbx_strand_id
1 'polypeptide(L)'
;FTDAQRFHIFTGVLVPKLSSKTIKQAVGVVGCIIMPHNVFLQSALVQSREIDRNKKGQVQEALNYYFIESTAALIISFIINLFVTTVFAKAFYDTEIATGIGLGNAGQYLEKYGGGLLPILYIWAIGLLAAGQSSTITGTYAGQFIIRGFLKLKLKKWIRALITRSCAIIPTIIVALVFDSSEAALDTLNEWLNVLQSFQIPFALIPLLCLVSKEQIMGAFRIGHVLKILSMKNSPCLRFPLSSADSGMDCGSAGDRDQR
;
A
#
# COMPACT_ATOMS: atom_id res chain seq x y z
N PHE A 1 28.61 11.02 6.91
CA PHE A 1 27.95 10.05 7.83
C PHE A 1 29.00 9.58 8.79
N THR A 2 28.85 9.80 10.10
CA THR A 2 29.76 9.25 11.13
C THR A 2 29.46 7.77 11.37
N ASP A 3 30.45 7.00 11.83
CA ASP A 3 30.30 5.55 12.06
C ASP A 3 29.23 5.22 13.11
N ALA A 4 29.05 6.10 14.11
CA ALA A 4 27.97 5.99 15.09
C ALA A 4 26.58 6.05 14.44
N GLN A 5 26.34 6.96 13.49
CA GLN A 5 25.05 7.07 12.81
C GLN A 5 24.72 5.81 11.97
N ARG A 6 25.74 5.20 11.34
CA ARG A 6 25.58 3.96 10.58
C ARG A 6 25.15 2.80 11.48
N PHE A 7 25.77 2.69 12.65
CA PHE A 7 25.43 1.66 13.63
C PHE A 7 24.00 1.80 14.17
N HIS A 8 23.55 3.02 14.45
CA HIS A 8 22.17 3.27 14.88
C HIS A 8 21.13 2.91 13.81
N ILE A 9 21.40 3.20 12.53
CA ILE A 9 20.51 2.81 11.42
C ILE A 9 20.47 1.29 11.28
N PHE A 10 21.62 0.63 11.29
CA PHE A 10 21.67 -0.83 11.16
C PHE A 10 20.98 -1.53 12.32
N THR A 11 21.16 -1.00 13.54
CA THR A 11 20.47 -1.49 14.74
C THR A 11 18.96 -1.22 14.67
N GLY A 12 18.53 -0.08 14.13
CA GLY A 12 17.11 0.24 13.95
C GLY A 12 16.42 -0.62 12.88
N VAL A 13 17.14 -1.03 11.84
CA VAL A 13 16.65 -2.01 10.85
C VAL A 13 16.52 -3.40 11.46
N LEU A 14 17.45 -3.80 12.35
CA LEU A 14 17.46 -5.14 12.95
C LEU A 14 16.52 -5.27 14.16
N VAL A 15 16.33 -4.21 14.95
CA VAL A 15 15.53 -4.20 16.19
C VAL A 15 14.62 -2.96 16.24
N PRO A 16 13.35 -3.07 15.78
CA PRO A 16 12.42 -1.97 15.85
C PRO A 16 11.95 -1.74 17.30
N LYS A 17 12.30 -0.60 17.89
CA LYS A 17 11.74 -0.14 19.17
C LYS A 17 10.59 0.83 18.91
N LEU A 18 9.36 0.44 19.24
CA LEU A 18 8.17 1.27 19.08
C LEU A 18 7.75 1.85 20.44
N SER A 19 7.72 3.18 20.54
CA SER A 19 7.10 3.91 21.65
C SER A 19 5.63 4.19 21.34
N SER A 20 4.75 4.27 22.34
CA SER A 20 3.30 4.49 22.15
C SER A 20 2.96 5.75 21.35
N LYS A 21 3.82 6.78 21.37
CA LYS A 21 3.66 7.99 20.55
C LYS A 21 3.96 7.78 19.06
N THR A 22 4.83 6.83 18.73
CA THR A 22 5.30 6.55 17.36
C THR A 22 4.42 5.52 16.64
N ILE A 23 3.53 4.83 17.36
CA ILE A 23 2.65 3.81 16.77
C ILE A 23 1.76 4.40 15.67
N LYS A 24 1.19 5.60 15.87
CA LYS A 24 0.34 6.24 14.85
C LYS A 24 1.11 6.51 13.55
N GLN A 25 2.35 7.01 13.66
CA GLN A 25 3.22 7.26 12.52
C GLN A 25 3.66 5.93 11.86
N ALA A 26 4.00 4.91 12.64
CA ALA A 26 4.36 3.59 12.12
C ALA A 26 3.20 2.94 11.36
N VAL A 27 1.97 3.03 11.89
CA VAL A 27 0.76 2.57 11.19
C VAL A 27 0.51 3.39 9.93
N GLY A 28 0.73 4.71 9.96
CA GLY A 28 0.67 5.57 8.77
C GLY A 28 1.66 5.16 7.68
N VAL A 29 2.91 4.85 8.04
CA VAL A 29 3.92 4.35 7.11
C VAL A 29 3.53 2.98 6.54
N VAL A 30 3.06 2.06 7.37
CA VAL A 30 2.57 0.74 6.92
C VAL A 30 1.37 0.89 5.99
N GLY A 31 0.41 1.75 6.33
CA GLY A 31 -0.74 2.06 5.49
C GLY A 31 -0.33 2.65 4.15
N CYS A 32 0.63 3.58 4.15
CA CYS A 32 1.17 4.20 2.94
C CYS A 32 1.89 3.17 2.03
N ILE A 33 2.54 2.17 2.61
CA ILE A 33 3.21 1.10 1.87
C ILE A 33 2.19 0.06 1.34
N ILE A 34 1.21 -0.30 2.16
CA ILE A 34 0.20 -1.33 1.83
C ILE A 34 -1.10 -0.64 1.43
N MET A 35 -1.14 -0.22 0.17
CA MET A 35 -2.29 0.48 -0.37
C MET A 35 -3.31 -0.50 -0.97
N PRO A 36 -4.56 -0.57 -0.47
CA PRO A 36 -5.51 -1.63 -0.84
C PRO A 36 -5.88 -1.64 -2.31
N HIS A 37 -5.93 -0.47 -2.96
CA HIS A 37 -6.23 -0.40 -4.39
C HIS A 37 -5.10 -0.93 -5.28
N ASN A 38 -3.85 -0.92 -4.81
CA ASN A 38 -2.72 -1.52 -5.53
C ASN A 38 -2.82 -3.04 -5.56
N VAL A 39 -3.36 -3.66 -4.51
CA VAL A 39 -3.61 -5.11 -4.46
C VAL A 39 -4.59 -5.52 -5.58
N PHE A 40 -5.68 -4.77 -5.74
CA PHE A 40 -6.65 -5.02 -6.82
C PHE A 40 -6.06 -4.75 -8.20
N LEU A 41 -5.30 -3.67 -8.35
CA LEU A 41 -4.67 -3.32 -9.61
C LEU A 41 -3.64 -4.36 -10.05
N GLN A 42 -2.72 -4.75 -9.16
CA GLN A 42 -1.68 -5.74 -9.46
C GLN A 42 -2.31 -7.08 -9.83
N SER A 43 -3.34 -7.51 -9.10
CA SER A 43 -4.08 -8.74 -9.40
C SER A 43 -4.72 -8.72 -10.79
N ALA A 44 -5.21 -7.56 -11.23
CA ALA A 44 -5.85 -7.41 -12.53
C ALA A 44 -4.83 -7.27 -13.68
N LEU A 45 -3.70 -6.61 -13.45
CA LEU A 45 -2.61 -6.51 -14.41
C LEU A 45 -1.99 -7.88 -14.70
N VAL A 46 -1.79 -8.70 -13.67
CA VAL A 46 -1.32 -10.09 -13.80
C VAL A 46 -2.27 -10.94 -14.67
N GLN A 47 -3.58 -10.70 -14.59
CA GLN A 47 -4.59 -11.38 -15.41
C GLN A 47 -4.68 -10.86 -16.85
N SER A 48 -4.09 -9.70 -17.16
CA SER A 48 -4.16 -9.10 -18.51
C SER A 48 -3.16 -9.72 -19.50
N ARG A 49 -2.16 -10.46 -19.03
CA ARG A 49 -1.22 -11.21 -19.86
C ARG A 49 -1.84 -12.54 -20.29
N GLU A 50 -1.74 -12.85 -21.58
CA GLU A 50 -2.19 -14.14 -22.12
C GLU A 50 -1.28 -15.25 -21.62
N ILE A 51 -1.81 -16.09 -20.72
CA ILE A 51 -1.12 -17.27 -20.19
C ILE A 51 -2.02 -18.47 -20.49
N ASP A 52 -1.46 -19.50 -21.13
CA ASP A 52 -2.17 -20.76 -21.35
C ASP A 52 -2.33 -21.50 -20.02
N ARG A 53 -3.52 -21.38 -19.43
CA ARG A 53 -3.86 -21.94 -18.11
C ARG A 53 -3.88 -23.48 -18.09
N ASN A 54 -3.87 -24.12 -19.26
CA ASN A 54 -3.89 -25.58 -19.37
C ASN A 54 -2.49 -26.19 -19.11
N LYS A 55 -1.42 -25.41 -19.26
CA LYS A 55 -0.04 -25.88 -19.05
C LYS A 55 0.48 -25.43 -17.69
N LYS A 56 0.41 -26.33 -16.70
CA LYS A 56 0.89 -26.06 -15.32
C LYS A 56 2.30 -25.48 -15.25
N GLY A 57 3.21 -25.90 -16.13
CA GLY A 57 4.58 -25.37 -16.21
C GLY A 57 4.64 -23.88 -16.57
N GLN A 58 3.83 -23.43 -17.54
CA GLN A 58 3.80 -22.02 -17.95
C GLN A 58 3.18 -21.13 -16.87
N VAL A 59 2.20 -21.65 -16.13
CA VAL A 59 1.61 -20.93 -14.99
C VAL A 59 2.64 -20.77 -13.85
N GLN A 60 3.39 -21.82 -13.51
CA GLN A 60 4.45 -21.74 -12.50
C GLN A 60 5.56 -20.76 -12.89
N GLU A 61 5.98 -20.81 -14.16
CA GLU A 61 6.99 -19.89 -14.68
C GLU A 61 6.51 -18.44 -14.62
N ALA A 62 5.27 -18.17 -15.07
CA ALA A 62 4.68 -16.85 -14.99
C ALA A 62 4.59 -16.35 -13.53
N LEU A 63 4.17 -17.21 -12.59
CA LEU A 63 4.12 -16.86 -11.17
C LEU A 63 5.50 -16.52 -10.61
N ASN A 64 6.55 -17.25 -11.00
CA ASN A 64 7.92 -16.94 -10.58
C ASN A 64 8.39 -15.58 -11.12
N TYR A 65 8.10 -15.26 -12.38
CA TYR A 65 8.42 -13.94 -12.93
C TYR A 65 7.66 -12.83 -12.19
N TYR A 66 6.36 -13.00 -11.94
CA TYR A 66 5.59 -12.01 -11.18
C TYR A 66 6.07 -11.86 -9.74
N PHE A 67 6.52 -12.94 -9.11
CA PHE A 67 7.11 -12.89 -7.78
C PHE A 67 8.40 -12.09 -7.78
N ILE A 68 9.29 -12.32 -8.76
CA ILE A 68 10.54 -11.57 -8.90
C ILE A 68 10.26 -10.09 -9.19
N GLU A 69 9.37 -9.79 -10.12
CA GLU A 69 8.99 -8.41 -10.48
C GLU A 69 8.42 -7.65 -9.27
N SER A 70 7.46 -8.27 -8.57
CA SER A 70 6.83 -7.65 -7.40
C SER A 70 7.82 -7.50 -6.24
N THR A 71 8.69 -8.49 -6.02
CA THR A 71 9.72 -8.43 -4.97
C THR A 71 10.75 -7.34 -5.27
N ALA A 72 11.23 -7.24 -6.51
CA ALA A 72 12.16 -6.19 -6.92
C ALA A 72 11.54 -4.79 -6.75
N ALA A 73 10.27 -4.61 -7.15
CA ALA A 73 9.56 -3.34 -6.97
C ALA A 73 9.44 -2.95 -5.48
N LEU A 74 9.10 -3.89 -4.61
CA LEU A 74 9.02 -3.66 -3.16
C LEU A 74 10.38 -3.35 -2.54
N ILE A 75 11.45 -4.02 -2.96
CA ILE A 75 12.82 -3.72 -2.50
C ILE A 75 13.23 -2.30 -2.90
N ILE A 76 12.99 -1.91 -4.15
CA ILE A 76 13.30 -0.55 -4.62
C ILE A 76 12.50 0.49 -3.82
N SER A 77 11.20 0.25 -3.60
CA SER A 77 10.35 1.13 -2.78
C SER A 77 10.86 1.23 -1.34
N PHE A 78 11.26 0.11 -0.74
CA PHE A 78 11.85 0.09 0.60
C PHE A 78 13.14 0.90 0.66
N ILE A 79 14.04 0.77 -0.33
CA ILE A 79 15.30 1.52 -0.40
C ILE A 79 15.03 3.02 -0.52
N ILE A 80 14.09 3.44 -1.37
CA ILE A 80 13.71 4.87 -1.51
C ILE A 80 13.18 5.41 -0.19
N ASN A 81 12.23 4.71 0.44
CA ASN A 81 11.65 5.13 1.72
C ASN A 81 12.72 5.19 2.83
N LEU A 82 13.65 4.24 2.84
CA LEU A 82 14.79 4.24 3.76
C LEU A 82 15.69 5.46 3.55
N PHE A 83 16.02 5.79 2.30
CA PHE A 83 16.84 6.98 2.00
C PHE A 83 16.13 8.27 2.40
N VAL A 84 14.85 8.45 2.03
CA VAL A 84 14.06 9.63 2.40
C VAL A 84 14.02 9.77 3.92
N THR A 85 13.64 8.72 4.64
CA THR A 85 13.56 8.73 6.11
C THR A 85 14.92 9.05 6.74
N THR A 86 16.01 8.48 6.21
CA THR A 86 17.36 8.72 6.73
C THR A 86 17.82 10.15 6.49
N VAL A 87 17.50 10.75 5.34
CA VAL A 87 17.84 12.15 5.03
C VAL A 87 17.11 13.10 5.97
N PHE A 88 15.80 12.91 6.17
CA PHE A 88 15.02 13.73 7.11
C PHE A 88 15.46 13.51 8.55
N ALA A 89 15.74 12.28 8.97
CA ALA A 89 16.31 12.01 10.28
C ALA A 89 17.66 12.72 10.45
N LYS A 90 18.57 12.63 9.48
CA LYS A 90 19.87 13.31 9.60
C LYS A 90 19.74 14.84 9.72
N ALA A 91 18.79 15.44 9.01
CA ALA A 91 18.61 16.88 8.99
C ALA A 91 17.85 17.41 10.21
N PHE A 92 16.89 16.65 10.74
CA PHE A 92 15.91 17.17 11.72
C PHE A 92 15.75 16.34 13.00
N TYR A 93 16.45 15.21 13.14
CA TYR A 93 16.34 14.37 14.34
C TYR A 93 16.73 15.17 15.59
N ASP A 94 15.83 15.15 16.59
CA ASP A 94 15.97 15.86 17.88
C ASP A 94 15.91 17.39 17.82
N THR A 95 15.31 17.95 16.76
CA THR A 95 15.05 19.41 16.64
C THR A 95 13.58 19.74 16.89
N GLU A 96 13.29 20.90 17.51
CA GLU A 96 11.91 21.38 17.71
C GLU A 96 11.16 21.61 16.39
N ILE A 97 11.90 21.77 15.28
CA ILE A 97 11.35 21.97 13.94
C ILE A 97 10.77 20.65 13.38
N ALA A 98 11.22 19.49 13.86
CA ALA A 98 10.85 18.18 13.33
C ALA A 98 9.34 17.90 13.34
N THR A 99 8.60 18.49 14.29
CA THR A 99 7.14 18.33 14.41
C THR A 99 6.34 19.17 13.41
N GLY A 100 6.95 20.19 12.81
CA GLY A 100 6.30 21.06 11.83
C GLY A 100 6.68 20.76 10.37
N ILE A 101 7.47 19.71 10.11
CA ILE A 101 7.89 19.38 8.75
C ILE A 101 6.78 18.61 8.04
N GLY A 102 6.13 19.28 7.11
CA GLY A 102 5.11 18.75 6.23
C GLY A 102 5.60 18.62 4.78
N LEU A 103 4.71 18.08 3.94
CA LEU A 103 5.00 17.87 2.52
C LEU A 103 5.33 19.19 1.77
N GLY A 104 4.69 20.30 2.18
CA GLY A 104 4.83 21.61 1.55
C GLY A 104 6.13 22.35 1.88
N ASN A 105 6.61 22.24 3.13
CA ASN A 105 7.81 22.95 3.59
C ASN A 105 9.09 22.09 3.54
N ALA A 106 8.96 20.77 3.39
CA ALA A 106 10.07 19.81 3.26
C ALA A 106 11.14 20.22 2.24
N GLY A 107 10.73 20.72 1.06
CA GLY A 107 11.68 21.16 0.03
C GLY A 107 12.54 22.35 0.44
N GLN A 108 11.95 23.34 1.13
CA GLN A 108 12.66 24.53 1.63
C GLN A 108 13.64 24.15 2.75
N TYR A 109 13.24 23.20 3.58
CA TYR A 109 14.06 22.65 4.65
C TYR A 109 15.27 21.86 4.11
N LEU A 110 15.09 21.10 3.03
CA LEU A 110 16.17 20.36 2.37
C LEU A 110 17.14 21.26 1.61
N GLU A 111 16.69 22.42 1.11
CA GLU A 111 17.53 23.39 0.41
C GLU A 111 18.71 23.87 1.28
N LYS A 112 18.49 24.04 2.59
CA LYS A 112 19.55 24.41 3.55
C LYS A 112 20.71 23.40 3.60
N TYR A 113 20.48 22.15 3.19
CA TYR A 113 21.46 21.07 3.22
C TYR A 113 22.04 20.73 1.84
N GLY A 114 21.58 21.38 0.76
CA GLY A 114 22.16 21.20 -0.56
C GLY A 114 22.12 22.45 -1.41
N GLY A 115 23.24 23.18 -1.38
CA GLY A 115 23.58 24.20 -2.35
C GLY A 115 24.39 23.59 -3.50
N GLY A 116 23.71 23.25 -4.59
CA GLY A 116 24.32 22.80 -5.84
C GLY A 116 23.74 23.53 -7.05
N LEU A 117 24.11 23.10 -8.26
CA LEU A 117 23.67 23.69 -9.53
C LEU A 117 22.14 23.64 -9.77
N LEU A 118 21.43 22.72 -9.10
CA LEU A 118 19.98 22.63 -9.09
C LEU A 118 19.48 22.69 -7.63
N PRO A 119 18.63 23.66 -7.26
CA PRO A 119 18.05 23.71 -5.92
C PRO A 119 17.24 22.45 -5.64
N ILE A 120 17.49 21.81 -4.49
CA ILE A 120 16.79 20.59 -4.07
C ILE A 120 15.28 20.81 -4.02
N LEU A 121 14.84 22.04 -3.74
CA LEU A 121 13.44 22.47 -3.81
C LEU A 121 12.77 22.07 -5.13
N TYR A 122 13.43 22.32 -6.28
CA TYR A 122 12.86 21.98 -7.59
C TYR A 122 12.82 20.48 -7.83
N ILE A 123 13.84 19.74 -7.38
CA ILE A 123 13.87 18.28 -7.48
C ILE A 123 12.74 17.68 -6.65
N TRP A 124 12.52 18.19 -5.43
CA TRP A 124 11.40 17.80 -4.58
C TRP A 124 10.06 18.12 -5.23
N ALA A 125 9.88 19.33 -5.75
CA ALA A 125 8.64 19.77 -6.40
C ALA A 125 8.31 18.94 -7.65
N ILE A 126 9.30 18.68 -8.51
CA ILE A 126 9.14 17.83 -9.70
C ILE A 126 8.82 16.39 -9.30
N GLY A 127 9.52 15.85 -8.30
CA GLY A 127 9.26 14.51 -7.77
C GLY A 127 7.84 14.37 -7.21
N LEU A 128 7.38 15.37 -6.47
CA LEU A 128 6.04 15.43 -5.91
C LEU A 128 4.97 15.53 -7.00
N LEU A 129 5.22 16.34 -8.03
CA LEU A 129 4.34 16.44 -9.19
C LEU A 129 4.26 15.11 -9.95
N ALA A 130 5.41 14.46 -10.19
CA ALA A 130 5.49 13.17 -10.87
C ALA A 130 4.79 12.06 -10.07
N ALA A 131 4.95 12.04 -8.74
CA ALA A 131 4.24 11.13 -7.85
C ALA A 131 2.72 11.31 -7.94
N GLY A 132 2.23 12.56 -7.97
CA GLY A 132 0.81 12.87 -8.15
C GLY A 132 0.24 12.39 -9.50
N GLN A 133 1.01 12.50 -10.59
CA GLN A 133 0.60 11.97 -11.91
C GLN A 133 0.55 10.44 -11.90
N SER A 134 1.57 9.79 -11.36
CA SER A 134 1.62 8.32 -11.22
C SER A 134 0.44 7.79 -10.39
N SER A 135 0.14 8.44 -9.26
CA SER A 135 -1.01 8.09 -8.42
C SER A 135 -2.34 8.26 -9.13
N THR A 136 -2.49 9.29 -9.97
CA THR A 136 -3.72 9.49 -10.77
C THR A 136 -3.92 8.33 -11.73
N ILE A 137 -2.89 7.96 -12.48
CA ILE A 137 -2.95 6.87 -13.47
C ILE A 137 -3.33 5.57 -12.77
N THR A 138 -2.60 5.22 -11.71
CA THR A 138 -2.82 4.03 -10.88
C THR A 138 -4.25 3.98 -10.32
N GLY A 139 -4.73 5.09 -9.73
CA GLY A 139 -6.09 5.20 -9.19
C GLY A 139 -7.17 5.03 -10.25
N THR A 140 -6.98 5.59 -11.45
CA THR A 140 -7.94 5.40 -12.54
C THR A 140 -7.96 3.96 -13.06
N TYR A 141 -6.83 3.25 -13.10
CA TYR A 141 -6.81 1.84 -13.47
C TYR A 141 -7.44 0.96 -12.39
N ALA A 142 -7.08 1.16 -11.12
CA ALA A 142 -7.68 0.41 -10.02
C ALA A 142 -9.21 0.60 -9.97
N GLY A 143 -9.68 1.84 -10.11
CA GLY A 143 -11.11 2.15 -10.18
C GLY A 143 -11.81 1.48 -11.36
N GLN A 144 -11.11 1.20 -12.47
CA GLN A 144 -11.69 0.44 -13.59
C GLN A 144 -12.09 -0.97 -13.17
N PHE A 145 -11.18 -1.67 -12.51
CA PHE A 145 -11.34 -3.06 -12.16
C PHE A 145 -12.38 -3.20 -11.04
N ILE A 146 -12.36 -2.30 -10.07
CA ILE A 146 -13.35 -2.27 -8.99
C ILE A 146 -14.76 -1.99 -9.55
N ILE A 147 -14.93 -0.94 -10.36
CA ILE A 147 -16.25 -0.57 -10.90
C ILE A 147 -16.79 -1.64 -11.86
N ARG A 148 -15.94 -2.23 -12.71
CA ARG A 148 -16.36 -3.30 -13.63
C ARG A 148 -16.60 -4.63 -12.92
N GLY A 149 -15.81 -4.95 -11.90
CA GLY A 149 -15.93 -6.19 -11.14
C GLY A 149 -17.13 -6.17 -10.20
N PHE A 150 -17.23 -5.15 -9.34
CA PHE A 150 -18.26 -5.07 -8.30
C PHE A 150 -19.56 -4.41 -8.77
N LEU A 151 -19.49 -3.27 -9.44
CA LEU A 151 -20.68 -2.52 -9.86
C LEU A 151 -21.18 -2.91 -11.27
N LYS A 152 -20.40 -3.70 -12.03
CA LYS A 152 -20.66 -4.08 -13.43
C LYS A 152 -20.95 -2.88 -14.37
N LEU A 153 -20.52 -1.67 -13.99
CA LEU A 153 -20.73 -0.45 -14.78
C LEU A 153 -19.57 -0.22 -15.76
N LYS A 154 -19.90 0.14 -17.00
CA LYS A 154 -18.92 0.46 -18.04
C LYS A 154 -18.82 1.98 -18.21
N LEU A 155 -18.01 2.62 -17.38
CA LEU A 155 -17.70 4.05 -17.52
C LEU A 155 -16.54 4.30 -18.49
N LYS A 156 -16.59 5.40 -19.24
CA LYS A 156 -15.48 5.89 -20.07
C LYS A 156 -14.31 6.33 -19.16
N LYS A 157 -13.06 6.16 -19.63
CA LYS A 157 -11.85 6.47 -18.85
C LYS A 157 -11.85 7.91 -18.30
N TRP A 158 -12.22 8.88 -19.12
CA TRP A 158 -12.21 10.30 -18.75
C TRP A 158 -13.28 10.66 -17.72
N ILE A 159 -14.48 10.09 -17.83
CA ILE A 159 -15.57 10.30 -16.86
C ILE A 159 -15.17 9.75 -15.49
N ARG A 160 -14.57 8.55 -15.44
CA ARG A 160 -14.09 7.96 -14.19
C ARG A 160 -13.00 8.82 -13.54
N ALA A 161 -12.05 9.30 -14.33
CA ALA A 161 -11.01 10.22 -13.85
C ALA A 161 -11.61 11.53 -13.33
N LEU A 162 -12.59 12.10 -14.03
CA LEU A 162 -13.24 13.33 -13.60
C LEU A 162 -13.96 13.14 -12.27
N ILE A 163 -14.81 12.11 -12.13
CA ILE A 163 -15.56 11.86 -10.89
C ILE A 163 -14.60 11.68 -9.71
N THR A 164 -13.60 10.81 -9.84
CA THR A 164 -12.65 10.54 -8.75
C THR A 164 -11.81 11.77 -8.38
N ARG A 165 -11.40 12.58 -9.36
CA ARG A 165 -10.68 13.83 -9.10
C ARG A 165 -11.58 14.90 -8.50
N SER A 166 -12.82 15.03 -8.96
CA SER A 166 -13.78 15.97 -8.37
C SER A 166 -14.05 15.62 -6.91
N CYS A 167 -14.26 14.34 -6.58
CA CYS A 167 -14.46 13.90 -5.20
C CYS A 167 -13.23 14.15 -4.30
N ALA A 168 -12.01 14.18 -4.85
CA ALA A 168 -10.80 14.49 -4.09
C ALA A 168 -10.55 16.02 -3.97
N ILE A 169 -10.72 16.75 -5.07
CA ILE A 169 -10.38 18.17 -5.16
C ILE A 169 -11.43 19.05 -4.47
N ILE A 170 -12.72 18.76 -4.64
CA ILE A 170 -13.80 19.59 -4.08
C ILE A 170 -13.70 19.72 -2.55
N PRO A 171 -13.59 18.63 -1.76
CA PRO A 171 -13.44 18.75 -0.31
C PRO A 171 -12.18 19.51 0.08
N THR A 172 -11.08 19.29 -0.64
CA THR A 172 -9.80 19.96 -0.39
C THR A 172 -9.91 21.48 -0.61
N ILE A 173 -10.56 21.91 -1.69
CA ILE A 173 -10.78 23.34 -1.98
C ILE A 173 -11.71 23.96 -0.92
N ILE A 174 -12.77 23.27 -0.51
CA ILE A 174 -13.68 23.77 0.53
C ILE A 174 -12.92 23.99 1.84
N VAL A 175 -12.10 23.02 2.27
CA VAL A 175 -11.27 23.15 3.47
C VAL A 175 -10.28 24.31 3.35
N ALA A 176 -9.62 24.45 2.20
CA ALA A 176 -8.67 25.53 1.96
C ALA A 176 -9.31 26.93 2.04
N LEU A 177 -10.53 27.10 1.51
CA LEU A 177 -11.24 28.37 1.51
C LEU A 177 -11.89 28.71 2.86
N VAL A 178 -12.36 27.72 3.62
CA VAL A 178 -13.06 27.92 4.90
C VAL A 178 -12.09 28.16 6.06
N PHE A 179 -10.92 27.52 6.04
CA PHE A 179 -9.95 27.55 7.14
C PHE A 179 -8.74 28.47 6.89
N ASP A 180 -8.86 29.39 5.93
CA ASP A 180 -7.93 30.49 5.65
C ASP A 180 -6.44 30.07 5.65
N SER A 181 -6.12 29.04 4.86
CA SER A 181 -4.76 28.50 4.69
C SER A 181 -4.06 28.01 5.97
N SER A 182 -4.80 27.63 7.02
CA SER A 182 -4.20 26.98 8.18
C SER A 182 -3.66 25.60 7.81
N GLU A 183 -2.32 25.45 7.81
CA GLU A 183 -1.63 24.17 7.57
C GLU A 183 -2.19 23.04 8.45
N ALA A 184 -2.64 23.37 9.66
CA ALA A 184 -3.23 22.44 10.62
C ALA A 184 -4.52 21.76 10.13
N ALA A 185 -5.34 22.44 9.32
CA ALA A 185 -6.58 21.86 8.78
C ALA A 185 -6.30 20.84 7.67
N LEU A 186 -5.26 21.09 6.85
CA LEU A 186 -4.81 20.15 5.83
C LEU A 186 -4.14 18.92 6.43
N ASP A 187 -3.36 19.10 7.49
CA ASP A 187 -2.77 18.00 8.24
C ASP A 187 -3.84 17.13 8.90
N THR A 188 -4.86 17.76 9.49
CA THR A 188 -6.02 17.05 10.04
C THR A 188 -6.75 16.24 8.96
N LEU A 189 -7.00 16.83 7.78
CA LEU A 189 -7.61 16.12 6.65
C LEU A 189 -6.75 14.90 6.23
N ASN A 190 -5.44 15.07 6.17
CA ASN A 190 -4.51 14.00 5.83
C ASN A 190 -4.51 12.87 6.88
N GLU A 191 -4.58 13.20 8.17
CA GLU A 191 -4.73 12.20 9.24
C GLU A 191 -6.04 11.40 9.07
N TRP A 192 -7.16 12.07 8.79
CA TRP A 192 -8.43 11.39 8.53
C TRP A 192 -8.38 10.48 7.29
N LEU A 193 -7.70 10.90 6.22
CA LEU A 193 -7.48 10.06 5.04
C LEU A 193 -6.70 8.79 5.39
N ASN A 194 -5.65 8.90 6.20
CA ASN A 194 -4.86 7.75 6.66
C ASN A 194 -5.68 6.79 7.54
N VAL A 195 -6.55 7.32 8.40
CA VAL A 195 -7.49 6.50 9.20
C VAL A 195 -8.47 5.77 8.29
N LEU A 196 -9.03 6.47 7.29
CA LEU A 196 -9.97 5.90 6.34
C LEU A 196 -9.31 4.83 5.45
N GLN A 197 -8.04 5.01 5.08
CA GLN A 197 -7.24 3.99 4.39
C GLN A 197 -7.03 2.75 5.27
N SER A 198 -6.75 2.93 6.57
CA SER A 198 -6.58 1.82 7.52
C SER A 198 -7.84 0.96 7.66
N PHE A 199 -9.02 1.59 7.62
CA PHE A 199 -10.30 0.89 7.62
C PHE A 199 -10.53 0.03 6.37
N GLN A 200 -9.99 0.42 5.21
CA GLN A 200 -10.16 -0.32 3.95
C GLN A 200 -9.29 -1.58 3.85
N ILE A 201 -8.14 -1.60 4.53
CA ILE A 201 -7.16 -2.70 4.44
C ILE A 201 -7.80 -4.07 4.75
N PRO A 202 -8.55 -4.26 5.85
CA PRO A 202 -9.21 -5.53 6.14
C PRO A 202 -10.16 -5.99 5.03
N PHE A 203 -10.96 -5.08 4.46
CA PHE A 203 -11.93 -5.42 3.41
C PHE A 203 -11.28 -5.84 2.09
N ALA A 204 -10.07 -5.36 1.80
CA ALA A 204 -9.30 -5.82 0.65
C ALA A 204 -8.57 -7.14 0.96
N LEU A 205 -7.99 -7.26 2.15
CA LEU A 205 -7.12 -8.37 2.52
C LEU A 205 -7.90 -9.66 2.83
N ILE A 206 -9.06 -9.56 3.48
CA ILE A 206 -9.88 -10.71 3.87
C ILE A 206 -10.35 -11.52 2.64
N PRO A 207 -11.00 -10.91 1.61
CA PRO A 207 -11.40 -11.65 0.42
C PRO A 207 -10.21 -12.22 -0.35
N LEU A 208 -9.10 -11.47 -0.43
CA LEU A 208 -7.88 -11.94 -1.08
C LEU A 208 -7.34 -13.20 -0.40
N LEU A 209 -7.18 -13.17 0.92
CA LEU A 209 -6.66 -14.32 1.66
C LEU A 209 -7.59 -15.52 1.59
N CYS A 210 -8.90 -15.31 1.61
CA CYS A 210 -9.89 -16.38 1.41
C CYS A 210 -9.76 -16.99 0.00
N LEU A 211 -9.62 -16.16 -1.03
CA LEU A 211 -9.48 -16.60 -2.42
C LEU A 211 -8.20 -17.40 -2.64
N VAL A 212 -7.07 -16.92 -2.12
CA VAL A 212 -5.76 -17.56 -2.28
C VAL A 212 -5.62 -18.82 -1.40
N SER A 213 -6.40 -18.92 -0.33
CA SER A 213 -6.44 -20.12 0.53
C SER A 213 -7.34 -21.23 -0.01
N LYS A 214 -8.27 -20.93 -0.93
CA LYS A 214 -9.20 -21.93 -1.49
C LYS A 214 -8.52 -22.83 -2.51
N GLU A 215 -8.43 -24.11 -2.18
CA GLU A 215 -7.87 -25.16 -3.02
C GLU A 215 -8.65 -25.34 -4.33
N GLN A 216 -9.97 -25.11 -4.29
CA GLN A 216 -10.86 -25.14 -5.44
C GLN A 216 -10.54 -24.05 -6.50
N ILE A 217 -9.83 -22.98 -6.12
CA ILE A 217 -9.51 -21.84 -6.98
C ILE A 217 -8.02 -21.79 -7.32
N MET A 218 -7.13 -22.07 -6.35
CA MET A 218 -5.67 -22.04 -6.54
C MET A 218 -5.04 -23.41 -6.88
N GLY A 219 -5.75 -24.52 -6.68
CA GLY A 219 -5.23 -25.87 -6.94
C GLY A 219 -3.87 -26.12 -6.25
N ALA A 220 -2.87 -26.52 -7.04
CA ALA A 220 -1.52 -26.83 -6.56
C ALA A 220 -0.70 -25.61 -6.10
N PHE A 221 -1.17 -24.37 -6.31
CA PHE A 221 -0.44 -23.13 -5.99
C PHE A 221 -0.96 -22.44 -4.71
N ARG A 222 -1.57 -23.21 -3.81
CA ARG A 222 -2.11 -22.72 -2.54
C ARG A 222 -1.02 -22.10 -1.66
N ILE A 223 -1.34 -20.99 -1.00
CA ILE A 223 -0.47 -20.41 0.04
C ILE A 223 -0.24 -21.43 1.18
N GLY A 224 1.02 -21.62 1.57
CA GLY A 224 1.40 -22.54 2.64
C GLY A 224 0.83 -22.16 4.01
N HIS A 225 0.60 -23.18 4.86
CA HIS A 225 0.03 -23.04 6.21
C HIS A 225 0.75 -22.01 7.10
N VAL A 226 2.05 -21.81 6.90
CA VAL A 226 2.88 -20.87 7.67
C VAL A 226 2.39 -19.42 7.52
N LEU A 227 2.04 -18.99 6.31
CA LEU A 227 1.59 -17.63 6.05
C LEU A 227 0.16 -17.38 6.57
N LYS A 228 -0.67 -18.44 6.59
CA LYS A 228 -2.02 -18.43 7.20
C LYS A 228 -1.93 -18.23 8.71
N ILE A 229 -1.05 -18.98 9.38
CA ILE A 229 -0.82 -18.87 10.82
C ILE A 229 -0.23 -17.50 11.19
N LEU A 230 0.72 -16.98 10.40
CA LEU A 230 1.28 -15.65 10.60
C LEU A 230 0.22 -14.53 10.46
N SER A 231 -0.68 -14.64 9.48
CA SER A 231 -1.79 -13.67 9.34
C SER A 231 -2.78 -13.75 10.51
N MET A 232 -3.14 -14.96 10.97
CA MET A 232 -4.04 -15.15 12.12
C MET A 232 -3.43 -14.71 13.45
N LYS A 233 -2.10 -14.74 13.58
CA LYS A 233 -1.39 -14.34 14.81
C LYS A 233 -1.21 -12.84 14.90
N ASN A 234 -0.93 -12.17 13.77
CA ASN A 234 -0.67 -10.72 13.74
C ASN A 234 -1.94 -9.87 13.56
N SER A 235 -3.10 -10.47 13.27
CA SER A 235 -4.35 -9.72 13.12
C SER A 235 -5.57 -10.51 13.61
N PRO A 236 -6.05 -10.28 14.85
CA PRO A 236 -7.22 -10.99 15.38
C PRO A 236 -8.49 -10.76 14.55
N CYS A 237 -8.62 -9.61 13.88
CA CYS A 237 -9.74 -9.33 12.96
C CYS A 237 -9.80 -10.28 11.74
N LEU A 238 -8.69 -10.90 11.34
CA LEU A 238 -8.65 -11.87 10.24
C LEU A 238 -8.94 -13.31 10.70
N ARG A 239 -9.09 -13.55 12.00
CA ARG A 239 -9.32 -14.89 12.56
C ARG A 239 -10.69 -15.46 12.19
N PHE A 240 -11.74 -14.65 12.25
CA PHE A 240 -13.11 -15.05 11.90
C PHE A 240 -13.27 -15.50 10.43
N PRO A 241 -12.83 -14.74 9.42
CA PRO A 241 -12.98 -15.14 8.02
C PRO A 241 -12.07 -16.31 7.63
N LEU A 242 -10.88 -16.44 8.21
CA LEU A 242 -9.99 -17.59 7.97
C LEU A 242 -10.53 -18.88 8.60
N SER A 243 -11.15 -18.79 9.78
CA SER A 243 -11.84 -19.91 10.42
C SER A 243 -13.07 -20.35 9.61
N SER A 244 -13.81 -19.40 9.04
CA SER A 244 -14.98 -19.70 8.19
C SER A 244 -14.58 -20.32 6.84
N ALA A 245 -13.39 -20.00 6.33
CA ALA A 245 -12.84 -20.64 5.14
C ALA A 245 -12.42 -22.10 5.38
N ASP A 246 -11.98 -22.45 6.60
CA ASP A 246 -11.70 -23.84 7.00
C ASP A 246 -12.97 -24.65 7.24
N SER A 247 -14.02 -24.06 7.84
CA SER A 247 -15.31 -24.75 8.01
C SER A 247 -16.00 -25.09 6.67
N GLY A 248 -15.62 -24.41 5.57
CA GLY A 248 -16.04 -24.76 4.22
C GLY A 248 -15.17 -25.83 3.53
N MET A 249 -14.02 -26.21 4.11
CA MET A 249 -13.16 -27.30 3.64
C MET A 249 -13.58 -28.67 4.19
N ASP A 250 -14.28 -28.73 5.32
CA ASP A 250 -14.69 -30.01 5.96
C ASP A 250 -16.04 -30.58 5.47
N CYS A 251 -16.81 -29.87 4.65
CA CYS A 251 -18.12 -30.36 4.14
C CYS A 251 -18.04 -31.19 2.84
N GLY A 252 -16.86 -31.65 2.42
CA GLY A 252 -16.65 -32.39 1.17
C GLY A 252 -16.24 -33.86 1.29
N SER A 253 -16.20 -34.45 2.49
CA SER A 253 -15.69 -35.83 2.68
C SER A 253 -16.52 -36.71 3.63
N ALA A 254 -17.82 -36.47 3.72
CA ALA A 254 -18.74 -37.40 4.39
C ALA A 254 -20.04 -37.55 3.58
N GLY A 255 -20.12 -38.60 2.76
CA GLY A 255 -21.38 -39.03 2.16
C GLY A 255 -21.30 -39.48 0.71
N ASP A 256 -20.45 -40.46 0.38
CA ASP A 256 -20.80 -41.41 -0.68
C ASP A 256 -20.21 -42.78 -0.36
N ARG A 257 -20.91 -43.48 0.54
CA ARG A 257 -20.69 -44.89 0.85
C ARG A 257 -22.05 -45.50 1.16
N ASP A 258 -22.94 -45.52 0.18
CA ASP A 258 -23.97 -46.55 -0.01
C ASP A 258 -24.86 -46.19 -1.20
N GLN A 259 -24.70 -46.93 -2.30
CA GLN A 259 -25.79 -47.49 -3.11
C GLN A 259 -25.19 -48.42 -4.16
N ARG A 260 -25.17 -49.71 -3.82
CA ARG A 260 -25.37 -50.81 -4.77
C ARG A 260 -26.85 -50.97 -5.01
#